data_AF-A0A967SEG5-F1
#
_entry.id   AF-A0A967SEG5-F1
#
_cell.length_a   1.000
_cell.length_b   1.000
_cell.length_c   1.000
_cell.angle_alpha   90.00
_cell.angle_beta   90.00
_cell.angle_gamma   90.00
#
_symmetry.space_group_name_H-M   'P 1'
#
loop_
_entity.id
_entity.type
_entity.pdbx_description
1 polymer ?
#
loop_
_entity_poly.entity_id
_entity_poly.type
_entity_poly.pdbx_seq_one_letter_code
_entity_poly.pdbx_strand_id
1 'polypeptide(L)'
;ELRRANRDLERSGVYPRVPAAEDMLDLIARYEYGMKPRLYELVNHLVENDMITGDRADYVHDLEEVRTLPPIMYPGKILNAAVNFYSHVNETGTPEERAEARRQRRENRGVPYLFLKPS
;
A
#
# COMPACT_ATOMS: atom_id res chain seq x y z
N GLU A 1 14.99 -1.26 -6.82
CA GLU A 1 15.09 0.22 -6.84
C GLU A 1 15.30 0.84 -5.47
N LEU A 2 14.44 0.60 -4.46
CA LEU A 2 14.54 1.25 -3.14
C LEU A 2 15.93 1.15 -2.47
N ARG A 3 16.61 0.00 -2.55
CA ARG A 3 17.98 -0.16 -2.01
C ARG A 3 19.01 0.73 -2.70
N ARG A 4 18.87 0.99 -4.01
CA ARG A 4 19.77 1.87 -4.77
C ARG A 4 19.56 3.32 -4.34
N ALA A 5 18.30 3.76 -4.32
CA ALA A 5 17.92 5.09 -3.84
C ALA A 5 18.41 5.35 -2.41
N ASN A 6 18.24 4.39 -1.49
CA ASN A 6 18.71 4.55 -0.10
C ASN A 6 20.23 4.73 -0.01
N ARG A 7 21.00 3.93 -0.75
CA ARG A 7 22.46 4.09 -0.78
C ARG A 7 22.87 5.43 -1.35
N ASP A 8 22.14 5.93 -2.34
CA ASP A 8 22.47 7.22 -2.96
C ASP A 8 22.19 8.38 -2.01
N LEU A 9 21.04 8.38 -1.35
CA LEU A 9 20.70 9.34 -0.30
C LEU A 9 21.76 9.40 0.82
N GLU A 10 22.22 8.23 1.27
CA GLU A 10 23.24 8.10 2.31
C GLU A 10 24.63 8.63 1.89
N ARG A 11 24.93 8.77 0.59
CA ARG A 11 26.22 9.30 0.11
C ARG A 11 26.38 10.79 0.39
N SER A 12 25.28 11.53 0.50
CA SER A 12 25.31 12.96 0.83
C SER A 12 25.93 13.24 2.21
N GLY A 13 25.97 12.24 3.11
CA GLY A 13 26.44 12.40 4.49
C GLY A 13 25.49 13.15 5.42
N VAL A 14 24.41 13.74 4.87
CA VAL A 14 23.39 14.48 5.64
C VAL A 14 22.40 13.52 6.30
N TYR A 15 22.11 12.39 5.65
CA TYR A 15 21.15 11.41 6.13
C TYR A 15 21.85 10.29 6.93
N PRO A 16 21.26 9.84 8.04
CA PRO A 16 21.80 8.71 8.78
C PRO A 16 21.70 7.43 7.94
N ARG A 17 22.57 6.46 8.24
CA ARG A 17 22.48 5.14 7.63
C ARG A 17 21.29 4.38 8.19
N VAL A 18 20.42 3.92 7.30
CA VAL A 18 19.25 3.12 7.64
C VAL A 18 19.25 1.91 6.71
N PRO A 19 19.32 0.67 7.24
CA PRO A 19 19.29 -0.52 6.39
C PRO A 19 18.05 -0.54 5.52
N ALA A 20 18.22 -0.63 4.20
CA ALA A 20 17.09 -0.78 3.29
C ALA A 20 16.34 -2.08 3.57
N ALA A 21 15.01 -2.06 3.41
CA ALA A 21 14.20 -3.26 3.62
C ALA A 21 14.58 -4.39 2.64
N GLU A 22 14.52 -5.63 3.12
CA GLU A 22 14.83 -6.81 2.29
C GLU A 22 13.71 -7.11 1.29
N ASP A 23 12.47 -7.02 1.75
CA ASP A 23 11.28 -7.19 0.95
C ASP A 23 10.14 -6.33 1.53
N MET A 24 8.94 -6.51 0.98
CA MET A 24 7.77 -5.74 1.42
C MET A 24 7.28 -6.17 2.81
N LEU A 25 7.56 -7.39 3.28
CA LEU A 25 7.22 -7.82 4.64
C LEU A 25 8.14 -7.16 5.66
N ASP A 26 9.45 -7.12 5.40
CA ASP A 26 10.42 -6.41 6.24
C ASP A 26 10.11 -4.89 6.28
N LEU A 27 9.76 -4.30 5.12
CA LEU A 27 9.35 -2.91 5.04
C LEU A 27 8.14 -2.62 5.94
N ILE A 28 7.09 -3.45 5.87
CA ILE A 28 5.89 -3.30 6.70
C ILE A 28 6.22 -3.50 8.18
N ALA A 29 7.00 -4.52 8.52
CA ALA A 29 7.39 -4.82 9.90
C ALA A 29 8.14 -3.66 10.56
N ARG A 30 8.92 -2.91 9.78
CA ARG A 30 9.72 -1.77 10.23
C ARG A 30 9.12 -0.42 9.89
N TYR A 31 7.87 -0.39 9.41
CA TYR A 31 7.26 0.82 8.87
C TYR A 31 7.31 1.99 9.87
N GLU A 32 6.81 1.77 11.08
CA GLU A 32 6.83 2.78 12.15
C GLU A 32 8.20 2.87 12.87
N TYR A 33 9.11 1.94 12.62
CA TYR A 33 10.46 1.88 13.21
C TYR A 33 11.53 2.39 12.24
N GLY A 34 11.23 3.51 11.56
CA GLY A 34 12.19 4.25 10.75
C GLY A 34 12.05 4.10 9.23
N MET A 35 11.31 3.11 8.73
CA MET A 35 11.08 3.02 7.27
C MET A 35 10.17 4.13 6.75
N LYS A 36 9.13 4.49 7.48
CA LYS A 36 8.23 5.59 7.10
C LYS A 36 8.97 6.91 6.86
N PRO A 37 9.69 7.50 7.83
CA PRO A 37 10.43 8.74 7.58
C PRO A 37 11.48 8.58 6.47
N ARG A 38 12.18 7.44 6.39
CA ARG A 38 13.15 7.18 5.31
C ARG A 38 12.53 7.19 3.92
N LEU A 39 11.33 6.65 3.75
CA LEU A 39 10.62 6.73 2.46
C LEU A 39 10.30 8.17 2.07
N TYR A 40 9.89 9.02 3.01
CA TYR A 40 9.68 10.45 2.75
C TYR A 40 10.99 11.17 2.40
N GLU A 41 12.08 10.91 3.13
CA GLU A 41 13.40 11.49 2.82
C GLU A 41 13.84 11.17 1.39
N LEU A 42 13.64 9.92 0.95
CA LEU A 42 13.99 9.49 -0.41
C LEU A 42 13.17 10.21 -1.48
N VAL A 43 11.85 10.25 -1.31
CA VAL A 43 10.96 10.88 -2.30
C VAL A 43 11.22 12.39 -2.35
N ASN A 44 11.36 13.04 -1.19
CA ASN A 44 11.65 14.47 -1.13
C ASN A 44 13.00 14.78 -1.79
N HIS A 45 14.04 14.01 -1.50
CA HIS A 45 15.35 14.20 -2.12
C HIS A 45 15.28 14.14 -3.64
N LEU A 46 14.56 13.16 -4.20
CA LEU A 46 14.38 13.02 -5.65
C LEU A 46 13.68 14.23 -6.27
N VAL A 47 12.62 14.74 -5.62
CA VAL A 47 11.86 15.89 -6.10
C VAL A 47 12.66 17.18 -5.98
N GLU A 48 13.29 17.42 -4.82
CA GLU A 48 14.02 18.66 -4.52
C GLU A 48 15.28 18.86 -5.38
N ASN A 49 15.83 17.77 -5.92
CA ASN A 49 17.03 17.79 -6.76
C ASN A 49 16.73 17.52 -8.25
N ASP A 50 15.45 17.61 -8.67
CA ASP A 50 14.99 17.39 -10.05
C ASP A 50 15.46 16.04 -10.66
N MET A 51 15.54 15.00 -9.82
CA MET A 51 16.05 13.67 -10.20
C MET A 51 14.97 12.76 -10.81
N ILE A 52 13.79 13.31 -11.11
CA ILE A 52 12.68 12.59 -11.73
C ILE A 52 12.60 12.92 -13.22
N THR A 53 12.75 14.19 -13.57
CA THR A 53 12.57 14.70 -14.94
C THR A 53 13.82 15.34 -15.52
N GLY A 54 14.61 16.06 -14.71
CA GLY A 54 15.87 16.68 -15.12
C GLY A 54 17.03 15.68 -15.09
N ASP A 55 17.85 15.74 -14.04
CA ASP A 55 18.98 14.83 -13.81
C ASP A 55 18.47 13.47 -13.31
N ARG A 56 17.68 12.81 -14.16
CA ARG A 56 16.94 11.58 -13.84
C ARG A 56 17.88 10.51 -13.31
N ALA A 57 17.60 10.02 -12.10
CA ALA A 57 18.39 8.94 -11.51
C ALA A 57 18.13 7.60 -12.21
N ASP A 58 19.18 6.78 -12.40
CA ASP A 58 19.13 5.47 -13.08
C ASP A 58 18.16 4.44 -12.47
N TYR A 59 17.64 4.70 -11.27
CA TYR A 59 16.68 3.85 -10.55
C TYR A 59 15.24 4.40 -10.58
N VAL A 60 14.99 5.45 -11.38
CA VAL A 60 13.68 6.01 -11.66
C VAL A 60 13.26 5.57 -13.06
N HIS A 61 12.28 4.68 -13.13
CA HIS A 61 11.81 4.06 -14.38
C HIS A 61 10.41 4.56 -14.75
N ASP A 62 10.09 4.58 -16.04
CA ASP A 62 8.74 4.90 -16.47
C ASP A 62 7.80 3.75 -16.13
N LEU A 63 6.56 4.07 -15.76
CA LEU A 63 5.60 3.06 -15.29
C LEU A 63 5.29 2.02 -16.39
N GLU A 64 5.36 2.42 -17.66
CA GLU A 64 5.17 1.54 -18.81
C GLU A 64 6.32 0.56 -19.06
N GLU A 65 7.51 0.84 -18.52
CA GLU A 65 8.71 0.00 -18.68
C GLU A 65 8.83 -1.04 -17.57
N VAL A 66 8.02 -0.95 -16.52
CA VAL A 66 8.08 -1.83 -15.36
C VAL A 66 6.84 -2.72 -15.26
N ARG A 67 7.06 -3.97 -14.86
CA ARG A 67 5.97 -4.88 -14.52
C ARG A 67 5.57 -4.68 -13.06
N THR A 68 4.36 -4.18 -12.83
CA THR A 68 3.79 -4.07 -11.49
C THR A 68 3.30 -5.44 -11.00
N LEU A 69 3.80 -5.85 -9.83
CA LEU A 69 3.39 -7.06 -9.13
C LEU A 69 2.57 -6.69 -7.89
N PRO A 70 1.79 -7.62 -7.31
CA PRO A 70 1.20 -7.41 -5.99
C PRO A 70 2.28 -7.01 -4.97
N PRO A 71 2.02 -6.04 -4.07
CA PRO A 71 3.00 -5.61 -3.08
C PRO A 71 3.48 -6.74 -2.17
N ILE A 72 2.65 -7.76 -1.92
CA ILE A 72 3.03 -8.96 -1.18
C ILE A 72 2.78 -10.16 -2.10
N MET A 73 3.84 -10.84 -2.54
CA MET A 73 3.75 -11.94 -3.49
C MET A 73 3.09 -13.19 -2.91
N TYR A 74 3.38 -13.51 -1.66
CA TYR A 74 2.91 -14.73 -0.99
C TYR A 74 2.39 -14.42 0.41
N PRO A 75 1.19 -13.81 0.53
CA PRO A 75 0.61 -13.52 1.82
C PRO A 75 0.26 -14.83 2.55
N GLY A 76 0.64 -14.96 3.82
CA GLY A 76 0.32 -16.16 4.60
C GLY A 76 -1.17 -16.31 4.96
N LYS A 77 -1.90 -15.18 5.03
CA LYS A 77 -3.35 -15.14 5.22
C LYS A 77 -3.91 -13.89 4.53
N ILE A 78 -5.02 -14.05 3.81
CA ILE A 78 -5.78 -12.93 3.25
C ILE A 78 -7.16 -12.91 3.89
N LEU A 79 -7.38 -11.98 4.81
CA LEU A 79 -8.67 -11.75 5.46
C LEU A 79 -9.42 -10.65 4.69
N ASN A 80 -10.59 -10.98 4.17
CA ASN A 80 -11.39 -10.07 3.35
C ASN A 80 -12.68 -9.71 4.07
N ALA A 81 -13.14 -8.47 3.91
CA ALA A 81 -14.44 -8.03 4.36
C ALA A 81 -15.43 -8.02 3.18
N ALA A 82 -16.52 -8.78 3.29
CA ALA A 82 -17.61 -8.73 2.32
C ALA A 82 -18.71 -7.78 2.77
N VAL A 83 -19.48 -7.26 1.80
CA VAL A 83 -20.70 -6.46 2.06
C VAL A 83 -20.42 -5.28 3.01
N ASN A 84 -19.22 -4.69 2.89
CA ASN A 84 -18.77 -3.59 3.76
C ASN A 84 -19.30 -2.21 3.31
N PHE A 85 -20.22 -2.18 2.33
CA PHE A 85 -20.90 -0.99 1.84
C PHE A 85 -22.39 -1.26 1.78
N TYR A 86 -23.20 -0.28 2.21
CA TYR A 86 -24.66 -0.41 2.19
C TYR A 86 -25.23 -0.58 0.78
N SER A 87 -24.59 0.02 -0.23
CA SER A 87 -24.99 -0.16 -1.64
C SER A 87 -24.84 -1.60 -2.11
N HIS A 88 -23.83 -2.30 -1.59
CA HIS A 88 -23.52 -3.69 -1.92
C HIS A 88 -24.34 -4.72 -1.11
N VAL A 89 -25.27 -4.26 -0.26
CA VAL A 89 -26.17 -5.14 0.50
C VAL A 89 -27.34 -5.56 -0.38
N ASN A 90 -27.47 -6.87 -0.62
CA ASN A 90 -28.57 -7.47 -1.37
C ASN A 90 -28.72 -6.88 -2.79
N GLU A 91 -27.61 -6.74 -3.52
CA GLU A 91 -27.61 -6.05 -4.84
C GLU A 91 -28.55 -6.68 -5.87
N THR A 92 -28.76 -7.98 -5.76
CA THR A 92 -29.64 -8.77 -6.63
C THR A 92 -31.11 -8.68 -6.22
N GLY A 93 -31.43 -8.07 -5.08
CA GLY A 93 -32.79 -7.91 -4.57
C GLY A 93 -33.56 -6.74 -5.20
N THR A 94 -34.87 -6.75 -5.00
CA THR A 94 -35.74 -5.65 -5.44
C THR A 94 -35.39 -4.33 -4.71
N PRO A 95 -35.83 -3.16 -5.21
CA PRO A 95 -35.59 -1.88 -4.52
C PRO A 95 -36.06 -1.85 -3.06
N GLU A 96 -37.18 -2.49 -2.76
CA GLU A 96 -37.77 -2.58 -1.42
C GLU A 96 -36.94 -3.48 -0.50
N GLU A 97 -36.55 -4.66 -0.98
CA GLU A 97 -35.68 -5.59 -0.24
C GLU A 97 -34.31 -4.96 0.04
N ARG A 98 -33.77 -4.17 -0.90
CA ARG A 98 -32.54 -3.40 -0.70
C ARG A 98 -32.71 -2.27 0.31
N ALA A 99 -33.86 -1.60 0.35
CA ALA A 99 -34.14 -0.56 1.34
C ALA A 99 -34.25 -1.15 2.75
N GLU A 100 -34.95 -2.27 2.88
CA GLU A 100 -35.11 -3.03 4.12
C GLU A 100 -33.76 -3.56 4.63
N ALA A 101 -33.00 -4.26 3.79
CA ALA A 101 -31.70 -4.82 4.17
C ALA A 101 -30.70 -3.74 4.58
N ARG A 102 -30.71 -2.58 3.91
CA ARG A 102 -29.91 -1.41 4.32
C ARG A 102 -30.37 -0.83 5.65
N ARG A 103 -31.68 -0.76 5.92
CA ARG A 103 -32.20 -0.30 7.21
C ARG A 103 -31.76 -1.24 8.33
N GLN A 104 -31.99 -2.54 8.18
CA GLN A 104 -31.57 -3.54 9.16
C GLN A 104 -30.07 -3.53 9.43
N ARG A 105 -29.23 -3.34 8.39
CA ARG A 105 -27.77 -3.23 8.55
C ARG A 105 -27.33 -1.97 9.30
N ARG A 106 -28.05 -0.86 9.17
CA ARG A 106 -27.77 0.39 9.93
C ARG A 106 -28.17 0.24 11.39
N GLU A 107 -29.33 -0.36 11.65
CA GLU A 107 -29.91 -0.52 12.98
C GLU A 107 -29.20 -1.62 13.79
N ASN A 108 -28.86 -2.73 13.14
CA ASN A 108 -28.25 -3.89 13.76
C ASN A 108 -26.80 -4.07 13.28
N ARG A 109 -25.93 -3.05 13.43
CA ARG A 109 -24.50 -3.14 13.03
C ARG A 109 -23.83 -4.31 13.73
N GLY A 110 -23.89 -5.49 13.10
CA GLY A 110 -23.22 -6.71 13.51
C GLY A 110 -21.75 -6.69 13.11
N VAL A 111 -21.07 -7.77 13.46
CA VAL A 111 -19.68 -8.02 13.08
C VAL A 111 -19.56 -8.01 11.55
N PRO A 112 -18.53 -7.37 10.96
CA PRO A 112 -18.30 -7.42 9.52
C PRO A 112 -18.20 -8.87 9.05
N TYR A 113 -18.72 -9.15 7.86
CA TYR A 113 -18.62 -10.49 7.29
C TYR A 113 -17.18 -10.70 6.81
N LEU A 114 -16.43 -11.54 7.51
CA LEU A 114 -15.03 -11.80 7.24
C LEU A 114 -14.86 -13.21 6.67
N PHE A 115 -14.04 -13.34 5.63
CA PHE A 115 -13.72 -14.64 5.04
C PHE A 115 -12.26 -14.71 4.61
N LEU A 116 -11.72 -15.91 4.58
CA LEU A 116 -10.37 -16.19 4.09
C LEU A 116 -10.42 -16.42 2.59
N LYS A 117 -9.53 -15.77 1.84
CA LYS A 117 -9.26 -16.11 0.44
C LYS A 117 -8.02 -17.02 0.41
N PRO A 118 -8.01 -18.08 -0.41
CA PRO A 118 -6.80 -18.84 -0.65
C PRO A 118 -5.68 -17.92 -1.12
N SER A 119 -4.47 -18.15 -0.62
CA SER A 119 -3.24 -17.49 -1.05
C SER A 119 -2.69 -18.11 -2.33
#